data_AF-A0A1E5QS99-F1
#
_entry.id   AF-A0A1E5QS99-F1
#
_cell.length_a   1.000
_cell.length_b   1.000
_cell.length_c   1.000
_cell.angle_alpha   90.00
_cell.angle_beta   90.00
_cell.angle_gamma   90.00
#
_symmetry.space_group_name_H-M   'P 1'
#
loop_
_entity.id
_entity.type
_entity.pdbx_description
1 polymer ?
#
loop_
_entity_poly.entity_id
_entity_poly.type
_entity_poly.pdbx_seq_one_letter_code
_entity_poly.pdbx_strand_id
1 'polypeptide(L)'
;MTRLLKNFSRWYRLFCGTPFKVFGYGAIALVTFFGVYFIHGEKIIEQPSASLSWNAPAFAQRFTPETIAQQIYEQMPEIPKNNQYISSNTGDVTPQHTLISRFIRYHEYIKSRPVVYRLDWKLTLADYLGYNETMTQERYPGFSTLTQNPFNEDRELIRSLTRNQRNQLVDMLVSIYQPPTPPSEEITDSPPIENPPSDNNNTPSTLPRRGGANLLMP
;
A
#
# COMPACT_ATOMS: atom_id res chain seq x y z
N MET A 1 -38.14 65.79 24.20
CA MET A 1 -38.93 64.74 24.87
C MET A 1 -37.99 63.59 25.20
N THR A 2 -37.32 63.67 26.37
CA THR A 2 -37.69 62.98 27.63
C THR A 2 -37.44 61.46 27.55
N ARG A 3 -36.30 61.00 28.09
CA ARG A 3 -36.12 60.45 29.46
C ARG A 3 -36.12 58.90 29.39
N LEU A 4 -35.41 58.08 30.15
CA LEU A 4 -34.36 58.12 31.20
C LEU A 4 -34.07 56.61 31.40
N LEU A 5 -32.82 56.16 31.29
CA LEU A 5 -31.96 55.67 32.39
C LEU A 5 -32.18 54.25 32.93
N LYS A 6 -31.04 53.72 33.41
CA LYS A 6 -30.79 52.70 34.46
C LYS A 6 -30.74 51.24 33.96
N ASN A 7 -29.66 50.48 34.14
CA ASN A 7 -28.67 50.40 35.24
C ASN A 7 -27.28 50.00 34.69
N PHE A 8 -26.16 50.69 35.00
CA PHE A 8 -25.37 50.65 36.26
C PHE A 8 -24.90 49.22 36.63
N SER A 9 -23.69 48.80 36.25
CA SER A 9 -22.41 49.09 36.93
C SER A 9 -22.37 48.67 38.41
N ARG A 10 -21.92 47.44 38.64
CA ARG A 10 -21.24 46.95 39.85
C ARG A 10 -20.31 45.87 39.30
N TRP A 11 -19.02 46.11 39.15
CA TRP A 11 -18.05 45.92 40.22
C TRP A 11 -16.84 46.82 39.94
N TYR A 12 -16.59 47.78 40.83
CA TYR A 12 -15.37 48.56 40.88
C TYR A 12 -14.46 47.97 41.98
N ARG A 13 -13.20 47.76 41.61
CA ARG A 13 -11.98 48.13 42.34
C ARG A 13 -11.93 47.89 43.86
N LEU A 14 -11.10 46.93 44.25
CA LEU A 14 -10.05 47.05 45.28
C LEU A 14 -8.92 46.17 44.72
N PHE A 15 -7.81 46.70 44.21
CA PHE A 15 -6.60 46.98 44.98
C PHE A 15 -5.76 48.07 44.26
N CYS A 16 -5.69 49.26 44.87
CA CYS A 16 -4.52 50.16 44.81
C CYS A 16 -3.38 49.53 45.65
N GLY A 17 -2.08 49.82 45.53
CA GLY A 17 -1.24 50.73 44.75
C GLY A 17 0.24 50.37 45.09
N THR A 18 1.17 50.34 44.12
CA THR A 18 2.31 51.29 43.89
C THR A 18 3.30 51.49 45.06
N PRO A 19 4.53 52.00 44.82
CA PRO A 19 5.54 51.67 43.79
C PRO A 19 6.98 51.65 44.40
N PHE A 20 8.00 51.05 43.76
CA PHE A 20 9.37 51.58 43.91
C PHE A 20 10.28 51.21 42.72
N LYS A 21 10.96 52.23 42.24
CA LYS A 21 11.93 52.25 41.15
C LYS A 21 13.33 51.84 41.68
N VAL A 22 14.26 51.67 40.73
CA VAL A 22 15.69 52.10 40.77
C VAL A 22 16.75 50.98 40.90
N PHE A 23 17.51 50.78 39.79
CA PHE A 23 18.95 50.44 39.62
C PHE A 23 19.51 49.17 40.32
N GLY A 24 20.53 48.47 39.85
CA GLY A 24 21.55 48.71 38.83
C GLY A 24 22.56 47.55 38.84
N TYR A 25 23.38 47.49 37.79
CA TYR A 25 24.39 46.47 37.50
C TYR A 25 25.56 46.41 38.50
N GLY A 26 26.11 45.21 38.69
CA GLY A 26 27.44 44.93 39.30
C GLY A 26 27.61 43.41 39.44
N ALA A 27 28.11 42.65 38.47
CA ALA A 27 29.48 42.57 37.97
C ALA A 27 30.51 42.07 39.03
N ILE A 28 31.06 40.87 38.76
CA ILE A 28 32.46 40.42 38.96
C ILE A 28 32.80 39.45 40.12
N ALA A 29 33.49 38.37 39.70
CA ALA A 29 34.49 37.52 40.37
C ALA A 29 34.04 36.29 41.20
N LEU A 30 34.25 35.10 40.61
CA LEU A 30 35.30 34.19 41.07
C LEU A 30 35.71 33.22 39.94
N VAL A 31 36.79 33.58 39.24
CA VAL A 31 37.67 32.68 38.50
C VAL A 31 38.69 32.16 39.51
N THR A 32 38.83 30.83 39.62
CA THR A 32 40.06 30.02 39.84
C THR A 32 39.78 28.74 40.63
N PHE A 33 39.61 27.62 39.92
CA PHE A 33 40.08 26.32 40.42
C PHE A 33 40.60 25.50 39.23
N PHE A 34 41.71 25.98 38.68
CA PHE A 34 42.66 25.19 37.91
C PHE A 34 43.27 24.15 38.85
N GLY A 35 43.32 22.87 38.46
CA GLY A 35 44.06 21.89 39.24
C GLY A 35 43.82 20.43 38.88
N VAL A 36 44.33 20.02 37.71
CA VAL A 36 45.05 18.74 37.50
C VAL A 36 44.41 17.47 38.09
N TYR A 37 43.75 16.66 37.26
CA TYR A 37 43.92 15.20 37.26
C TYR A 37 43.69 14.71 35.81
N PHE A 38 44.78 14.50 35.06
CA PHE A 38 45.43 13.21 34.86
C PHE A 38 44.57 12.17 34.12
N ILE A 39 44.67 12.25 32.79
CA ILE A 39 45.05 11.15 31.88
C ILE A 39 44.66 9.75 32.38
N HIS A 40 43.58 9.20 31.83
CA HIS A 40 43.48 7.76 31.54
C HIS A 40 43.24 7.61 30.05
N GLY A 41 44.25 7.09 29.35
CA GLY A 41 44.14 6.71 27.96
C GLY A 41 43.38 5.40 27.85
N GLU A 42 42.17 5.46 27.32
CA GLU A 42 41.54 4.29 26.72
C GLU A 42 41.97 4.22 25.26
N LYS A 43 42.72 3.18 24.93
CA LYS A 43 42.94 2.79 23.53
C LYS A 43 41.61 2.26 23.00
N ILE A 44 40.89 3.10 22.27
CA ILE A 44 39.77 2.64 21.46
C ILE A 44 40.37 1.79 20.35
N ILE A 45 40.14 0.48 20.42
CA ILE A 45 40.38 -0.42 19.30
C ILE A 45 39.34 -0.03 18.25
N GLU A 46 39.79 0.59 17.16
CA GLU A 46 38.99 0.77 15.96
C GLU A 46 38.55 -0.61 15.48
N GLN A 47 37.32 -1.01 15.79
CA GLN A 47 36.69 -2.11 15.10
C GLN A 47 36.31 -1.60 13.71
N PRO A 48 36.77 -2.23 12.62
CA PRO A 48 36.30 -1.89 11.28
C PRO A 48 34.81 -2.20 11.24
N SER A 49 33.98 -1.17 11.26
CA SER A 49 32.56 -1.29 10.97
C SER A 49 32.44 -1.63 9.50
N ALA A 50 32.36 -2.92 9.20
CA ALA A 50 31.93 -3.39 7.90
C ALA A 50 30.50 -2.87 7.68
N SER A 51 30.39 -1.77 6.94
CA SER A 51 29.11 -1.25 6.48
C SER A 51 28.56 -2.24 5.46
N LEU A 52 27.71 -3.17 5.93
CA LEU A 52 26.85 -3.94 5.05
C LEU A 52 25.85 -2.97 4.41
N SER A 53 26.24 -2.42 3.27
CA SER A 53 25.35 -1.71 2.35
C SER A 53 24.40 -2.75 1.73
N TRP A 54 23.28 -3.01 2.40
CA TRP A 54 22.17 -3.77 1.84
C TRP A 54 21.41 -2.93 0.81
N ASN A 55 22.07 -2.57 -0.29
CA ASN A 55 21.40 -2.03 -1.47
C ASN A 55 20.86 -3.17 -2.35
N ALA A 56 20.04 -4.05 -1.78
CA ALA A 56 19.10 -4.81 -2.59
C ALA A 56 17.86 -3.91 -2.76
N PRO A 57 17.47 -3.52 -3.99
CA PRO A 57 16.19 -2.85 -4.16
C PRO A 57 15.10 -3.75 -3.59
N ALA A 58 14.43 -3.31 -2.53
CA ALA A 58 13.36 -4.06 -1.92
C ALA A 58 12.31 -4.37 -2.99
N PHE A 59 12.11 -5.66 -3.31
CA PHE A 59 11.15 -6.12 -4.31
C PHE A 59 9.72 -5.60 -4.04
N ALA A 60 9.42 -5.32 -2.76
CA ALA A 60 8.17 -4.71 -2.29
C ALA A 60 7.93 -3.26 -2.77
N GLN A 61 8.95 -2.52 -3.20
CA GLN A 61 8.80 -1.14 -3.67
C GLN A 61 8.24 -1.06 -5.11
N ARG A 62 8.26 -2.16 -5.87
CA ARG A 62 7.92 -2.15 -7.32
C ARG A 62 6.43 -2.40 -7.64
N PHE A 63 5.68 -2.97 -6.70
CA PHE A 63 4.29 -3.37 -6.91
C PHE A 63 3.36 -2.56 -6.01
N THR A 64 3.05 -1.33 -6.39
CA THR A 64 1.99 -0.57 -5.72
C THR A 64 0.68 -0.75 -6.50
N PRO A 65 -0.48 -0.58 -5.85
CA PRO A 65 -1.77 -0.62 -6.54
C PRO A 65 -1.83 0.34 -7.74
N GLU A 66 -1.14 1.48 -7.68
CA GLU A 66 -1.06 2.46 -8.76
C GLU A 66 -0.25 1.95 -9.96
N THR A 67 0.93 1.36 -9.73
CA THR A 67 1.78 0.86 -10.81
C THR A 67 1.13 -0.32 -11.52
N ILE A 68 0.49 -1.22 -10.77
CA ILE A 68 -0.26 -2.35 -11.32
C ILE A 68 -1.48 -1.87 -12.10
N ALA A 69 -2.23 -0.91 -11.57
CA ALA A 69 -3.37 -0.33 -12.28
C ALA A 69 -2.94 0.29 -13.61
N GLN A 70 -1.81 0.99 -13.65
CA GLN A 70 -1.27 1.55 -14.89
C GLN A 70 -1.04 0.45 -15.94
N GLN A 71 -0.35 -0.64 -15.56
CA GLN A 71 -0.11 -1.77 -16.46
C GLN A 71 -1.42 -2.40 -16.96
N ILE A 72 -2.44 -2.48 -16.11
CA ILE A 72 -3.77 -2.98 -16.53
C ILE A 72 -4.41 -2.04 -17.55
N TYR A 73 -4.39 -0.72 -17.35
CA TYR A 73 -4.96 0.21 -18.33
C TYR A 73 -4.21 0.24 -19.68
N GLU A 74 -2.93 -0.10 -19.70
CA GLU A 74 -2.19 -0.27 -20.94
C GLU A 74 -2.72 -1.46 -21.77
N GLN A 75 -3.19 -2.51 -21.10
CA GLN A 75 -3.72 -3.73 -21.74
C GLN A 75 -5.25 -3.72 -21.91
N MET A 76 -5.95 -2.93 -21.08
CA MET A 76 -7.41 -2.79 -21.03
C MET A 76 -7.82 -1.31 -21.05
N PRO A 77 -7.53 -0.58 -22.15
CA PRO A 77 -7.78 0.86 -22.24
C PRO A 77 -9.27 1.23 -22.22
N GLU A 78 -10.16 0.28 -22.45
CA GLU A 78 -11.60 0.47 -22.43
C GLU A 78 -12.19 0.58 -21.01
N ILE A 79 -11.45 0.18 -19.98
CA ILE A 79 -11.90 0.34 -18.59
C ILE A 79 -11.82 1.82 -18.21
N PRO A 80 -12.91 2.43 -17.71
CA PRO A 80 -12.91 3.83 -17.29
C PRO A 80 -11.99 4.05 -16.09
N LYS A 81 -11.09 5.04 -16.20
CA LYS A 81 -10.12 5.34 -15.14
C LYS A 81 -10.75 5.93 -13.88
N ASN A 82 -11.81 6.74 -14.02
CA ASN A 82 -12.48 7.44 -12.93
C ASN A 82 -11.49 8.04 -11.90
N ASN A 83 -10.70 9.03 -12.33
CA ASN A 83 -9.54 9.54 -11.59
C ASN A 83 -9.50 11.08 -11.45
N GLN A 84 -10.65 11.74 -11.55
CA GLN A 84 -10.78 13.19 -11.39
C GLN A 84 -11.03 13.60 -9.93
N TYR A 85 -10.59 12.79 -8.97
CA TYR A 85 -10.82 13.03 -7.55
C TYR A 85 -9.80 13.98 -6.95
N ILE A 86 -10.30 14.88 -6.10
CA ILE A 86 -9.49 15.87 -5.38
C ILE A 86 -9.05 15.29 -4.03
N SER A 87 -7.76 15.38 -3.71
CA SER A 87 -7.22 15.00 -2.40
C SER A 87 -7.75 15.91 -1.31
N SER A 88 -8.19 15.33 -0.19
CA SER A 88 -8.56 16.09 1.01
C SER A 88 -7.36 16.79 1.66
N ASN A 89 -6.15 16.29 1.43
CA ASN A 89 -4.94 16.82 2.07
C ASN A 89 -4.29 17.95 1.26
N THR A 90 -4.21 17.81 -0.06
CA THR A 90 -3.53 18.80 -0.93
C THR A 90 -4.49 19.75 -1.63
N GLY A 91 -5.75 19.36 -1.82
CA GLY A 91 -6.70 20.11 -2.63
C GLY A 91 -6.50 19.95 -4.15
N ASP A 92 -5.55 19.10 -4.58
CA ASP A 92 -5.25 18.86 -5.99
C ASP A 92 -5.89 17.57 -6.51
N VAL A 93 -6.04 17.48 -7.83
CA VAL A 93 -6.47 16.25 -8.53
C VAL A 93 -5.43 15.15 -8.33
N THR A 94 -5.90 13.93 -8.07
CA THR A 94 -5.07 12.75 -7.79
C THR A 94 -5.16 11.72 -8.92
N PRO A 95 -4.40 11.88 -10.03
CA PRO A 95 -4.55 11.05 -11.22
C PRO A 95 -4.27 9.56 -10.99
N GLN A 96 -3.50 9.23 -9.95
CA GLN A 96 -3.18 7.86 -9.53
C GLN A 96 -4.32 7.15 -8.78
N HIS A 97 -5.31 7.88 -8.25
CA HIS A 97 -6.51 7.30 -7.68
C HIS A 97 -7.49 6.98 -8.81
N THR A 98 -7.29 5.82 -9.42
CA THR A 98 -8.13 5.28 -10.49
C THR A 98 -9.08 4.20 -9.95
N LEU A 99 -10.07 3.80 -10.75
CA LEU A 99 -10.97 2.68 -10.47
C LEU A 99 -10.18 1.40 -10.11
N ILE A 100 -9.26 0.99 -10.98
CA ILE A 100 -8.46 -0.23 -10.78
C ILE A 100 -7.51 -0.11 -9.58
N SER A 101 -6.86 1.04 -9.33
CA SER A 101 -5.98 1.16 -8.15
C SER A 101 -6.78 1.11 -6.84
N ARG A 102 -7.98 1.69 -6.80
CA ARG A 102 -8.90 1.53 -5.64
C ARG A 102 -9.43 0.11 -5.51
N PHE A 103 -9.73 -0.58 -6.61
CA PHE A 103 -10.11 -1.99 -6.61
C PHE A 103 -9.03 -2.88 -6.00
N ILE A 104 -7.77 -2.70 -6.40
CA ILE A 104 -6.60 -3.42 -5.84
C ILE A 104 -6.41 -3.07 -4.36
N ARG A 105 -6.44 -1.78 -3.99
CA ARG A 105 -6.36 -1.34 -2.58
C ARG A 105 -7.44 -1.98 -1.71
N TYR A 106 -8.67 -2.09 -2.22
CA TYR A 106 -9.75 -2.74 -1.51
C TYR A 106 -9.44 -4.22 -1.26
N HIS A 107 -8.96 -4.95 -2.27
CA HIS A 107 -8.56 -6.35 -2.15
C HIS A 107 -7.43 -6.54 -1.12
N GLU A 108 -6.34 -5.78 -1.26
CA GLU A 108 -5.13 -5.95 -0.46
C GLU A 108 -5.28 -5.39 0.96
N TYR A 109 -5.80 -4.19 1.12
CA TYR A 109 -5.71 -3.46 2.38
C TYR A 109 -7.00 -3.50 3.19
N ILE A 110 -8.17 -3.54 2.53
CA ILE A 110 -9.46 -3.57 3.24
C ILE A 110 -9.89 -5.02 3.50
N LYS A 111 -9.67 -5.90 2.53
CA LYS A 111 -10.07 -7.30 2.60
C LYS A 111 -8.94 -8.25 2.96
N SER A 112 -7.68 -7.80 2.87
CA SER A 112 -6.50 -8.60 3.18
C SER A 112 -6.49 -9.95 2.45
N ARG A 113 -6.99 -9.98 1.21
CA ARG A 113 -7.07 -11.20 0.41
C ARG A 113 -5.71 -11.49 -0.24
N PRO A 114 -5.33 -12.77 -0.40
CA PRO A 114 -4.13 -13.12 -1.14
C PRO A 114 -4.24 -12.79 -2.64
N VAL A 115 -3.28 -12.01 -3.13
CA VAL A 115 -3.20 -11.53 -4.52
C VAL A 115 -2.87 -12.62 -5.55
N VAL A 116 -2.37 -13.76 -5.08
CA VAL A 116 -1.89 -14.87 -5.92
C VAL A 116 -3.01 -15.77 -6.42
N TYR A 117 -4.20 -15.72 -5.81
CA TYR A 117 -5.28 -16.66 -6.11
C TYR A 117 -6.38 -16.01 -6.95
N ARG A 118 -6.69 -16.65 -8.08
CA ARG A 118 -7.80 -16.25 -8.97
C ARG A 118 -9.14 -16.15 -8.24
N LEU A 119 -9.39 -17.06 -7.30
CA LEU A 119 -10.65 -17.10 -6.55
C LEU A 119 -10.84 -15.82 -5.73
N ASP A 120 -9.82 -15.37 -5.03
CA ASP A 120 -9.88 -14.18 -4.19
C ASP A 120 -10.21 -12.91 -4.97
N TRP A 121 -9.65 -12.76 -6.17
CA TRP A 121 -10.04 -11.67 -7.07
C TRP A 121 -11.49 -11.74 -7.54
N LYS A 122 -12.01 -12.95 -7.78
CA LYS A 122 -13.42 -13.17 -8.11
C LYS A 122 -14.33 -12.85 -6.92
N LEU A 123 -13.91 -13.16 -5.69
CA LEU A 123 -14.63 -12.78 -4.48
C LEU A 123 -14.67 -11.25 -4.34
N THR A 124 -13.58 -10.55 -4.63
CA THR A 124 -13.58 -9.07 -4.66
C THR A 124 -14.57 -8.53 -5.70
N LEU A 125 -14.62 -9.08 -6.92
CA LEU A 125 -15.64 -8.69 -7.89
C LEU A 125 -17.06 -8.96 -7.37
N ALA A 126 -17.27 -10.09 -6.70
CA ALA A 126 -18.56 -10.42 -6.10
C ALA A 126 -18.94 -9.44 -4.98
N ASP A 127 -17.99 -8.93 -4.21
CA ASP A 127 -18.21 -7.86 -3.22
C ASP A 127 -18.78 -6.60 -3.91
N TYR A 128 -18.13 -6.13 -4.99
CA TYR A 128 -18.60 -4.96 -5.76
C TYR A 128 -20.01 -5.17 -6.34
N LEU A 129 -20.27 -6.36 -6.87
CA LEU A 129 -21.55 -6.74 -7.46
C LEU A 129 -22.65 -7.00 -6.41
N GLY A 130 -22.29 -7.11 -5.12
CA GLY A 130 -23.22 -7.36 -4.02
C GLY A 130 -23.63 -8.82 -3.84
N TYR A 131 -22.79 -9.77 -4.26
CA TYR A 131 -23.05 -11.22 -4.19
C TYR A 131 -22.20 -11.98 -3.16
N ASN A 132 -21.26 -11.32 -2.48
CA ASN A 132 -20.41 -11.96 -1.48
C ASN A 132 -20.46 -11.22 -0.14
N GLU A 133 -19.68 -10.16 0.05
CA GLU A 133 -19.72 -9.37 1.28
C GLU A 133 -20.34 -7.98 1.09
N THR A 134 -21.01 -7.50 2.14
CA THR A 134 -21.53 -6.13 2.18
C THR A 134 -20.38 -5.13 2.33
N MET A 135 -20.17 -4.31 1.30
CA MET A 135 -19.22 -3.21 1.36
C MET A 135 -19.87 -1.98 2.02
N THR A 136 -19.07 -1.19 2.75
CA THR A 136 -19.53 0.08 3.35
C THR A 136 -18.70 1.26 2.86
N GLN A 137 -19.30 2.45 2.85
CA GLN A 137 -18.68 3.66 2.36
C GLN A 137 -17.47 4.08 3.20
N GLU A 138 -17.53 3.87 4.51
CA GLU A 138 -16.55 4.34 5.50
C GLU A 138 -15.23 3.56 5.42
N ARG A 139 -15.29 2.32 4.91
CA ARG A 139 -14.12 1.46 4.72
C ARG A 139 -13.60 1.48 3.28
N TYR A 140 -14.24 2.22 2.38
CA TYR A 140 -13.86 2.21 0.98
C TYR A 140 -12.57 3.00 0.72
N PRO A 141 -11.65 2.52 -0.15
CA PRO A 141 -10.46 3.28 -0.52
C PRO A 141 -10.84 4.64 -1.10
N GLY A 142 -10.39 5.70 -0.44
CA GLY A 142 -10.73 7.07 -0.80
C GLY A 142 -11.61 7.80 0.22
N PHE A 143 -12.27 7.09 1.14
CA PHE A 143 -13.18 7.70 2.11
C PHE A 143 -12.57 8.86 2.91
N SER A 144 -11.36 8.67 3.44
CA SER A 144 -10.67 9.69 4.27
C SER A 144 -9.65 10.52 3.49
N THR A 145 -9.28 10.11 2.28
CA THR A 145 -8.18 10.74 1.51
C THR A 145 -8.67 11.61 0.37
N LEU A 146 -9.92 11.44 -0.06
CA LEU A 146 -10.54 12.17 -1.16
C LEU A 146 -11.72 13.00 -0.63
N THR A 147 -11.92 14.15 -1.26
CA THR A 147 -13.01 15.08 -0.89
C THR A 147 -14.40 14.51 -1.19
N GLN A 148 -14.49 13.66 -2.21
CA GLN A 148 -15.68 12.89 -2.58
C GLN A 148 -15.37 11.41 -2.46
N ASN A 149 -16.26 10.65 -1.82
CA ASN A 149 -16.11 9.20 -1.72
C ASN A 149 -16.48 8.53 -3.06
N PRO A 150 -15.55 7.81 -3.72
CA PRO A 150 -15.80 7.14 -4.99
C PRO A 150 -16.71 5.90 -4.92
N PHE A 151 -17.09 5.45 -3.73
CA PHE A 151 -17.74 4.16 -3.48
C PHE A 151 -18.91 3.82 -4.43
N ASN A 152 -19.90 4.70 -4.56
CA ASN A 152 -21.10 4.39 -5.36
C ASN A 152 -20.77 4.35 -6.86
N GLU A 153 -19.99 5.32 -7.32
CA GLU A 153 -19.59 5.43 -8.73
C GLU A 153 -18.78 4.21 -9.16
N ASP A 154 -17.79 3.81 -8.35
CA ASP A 154 -16.95 2.65 -8.68
C ASP A 154 -17.72 1.33 -8.71
N ARG A 155 -18.71 1.16 -7.83
CA ARG A 155 -19.58 -0.03 -7.87
C ARG A 155 -20.38 -0.09 -9.17
N GLU A 156 -20.95 1.03 -9.61
CA GLU A 156 -21.69 1.08 -10.86
C GLU A 156 -20.78 0.89 -12.08
N LEU A 157 -19.56 1.44 -12.06
CA LEU A 157 -18.57 1.19 -13.12
C LEU A 157 -18.19 -0.28 -13.20
N ILE A 158 -17.87 -0.96 -12.08
CA ILE A 158 -17.58 -2.40 -12.07
C ILE A 158 -18.80 -3.23 -12.50
N ARG A 159 -20.01 -2.81 -12.15
CA ARG A 159 -21.25 -3.44 -12.58
C ARG A 159 -21.47 -3.33 -14.08
N SER A 160 -21.12 -2.18 -14.67
CA SER A 160 -21.24 -1.92 -16.11
C SER A 160 -20.26 -2.73 -16.96
N LEU A 161 -19.16 -3.21 -16.38
CA LEU A 161 -18.22 -4.10 -17.10
C LEU A 161 -18.93 -5.36 -17.60
N THR A 162 -18.56 -5.83 -18.77
CA THR A 162 -19.03 -7.13 -19.28
C THR A 162 -18.42 -8.27 -18.48
N ARG A 163 -19.05 -9.46 -18.56
CA ARG A 163 -18.48 -10.68 -17.97
C ARG A 163 -17.08 -10.99 -18.53
N ASN A 164 -16.84 -10.71 -19.80
CA ASN A 164 -15.54 -10.92 -20.43
C ASN A 164 -14.49 -9.98 -19.82
N GLN A 165 -14.74 -8.67 -19.78
CA GLN A 165 -13.85 -7.69 -19.16
C GLN A 165 -13.52 -8.01 -17.70
N ARG A 166 -14.52 -8.43 -16.91
CA ARG A 166 -14.28 -8.87 -15.53
C ARG A 166 -13.36 -10.09 -15.44
N ASN A 167 -13.53 -11.08 -16.32
CA ASN A 167 -12.65 -12.25 -16.35
C ASN A 167 -11.23 -11.86 -16.78
N GLN A 168 -11.11 -11.04 -17.82
CA GLN A 168 -9.82 -10.54 -18.31
C GLN A 168 -9.08 -9.73 -17.25
N LEU A 169 -9.78 -8.85 -16.52
CA LEU A 169 -9.21 -8.12 -15.39
C LEU A 169 -8.63 -9.06 -14.33
N VAL A 170 -9.37 -10.10 -13.96
CA VAL A 170 -8.90 -11.13 -13.02
C VAL A 170 -7.67 -11.86 -13.55
N ASP A 171 -7.67 -12.24 -14.82
CA ASP A 171 -6.54 -12.93 -15.46
C ASP A 171 -5.27 -12.06 -15.47
N MET A 172 -5.43 -10.78 -15.82
CA MET A 172 -4.36 -9.78 -15.78
C MET A 172 -3.79 -9.64 -14.37
N LEU A 173 -4.65 -9.45 -13.36
CA LEU A 173 -4.22 -9.32 -11.97
C LEU A 173 -3.40 -10.54 -11.53
N VAL A 174 -3.91 -11.75 -11.72
CA VAL A 174 -3.17 -12.98 -11.34
C VAL A 174 -1.85 -13.07 -12.08
N SER A 175 -1.80 -12.78 -13.39
CA SER A 175 -0.57 -12.85 -14.18
C SER A 175 0.52 -11.88 -13.72
N ILE A 176 0.13 -10.70 -13.19
CA ILE A 176 1.07 -9.70 -12.70
C ILE A 176 1.71 -10.15 -11.38
N TYR A 177 0.92 -10.71 -10.46
CA TYR A 177 1.46 -11.19 -9.17
C TYR A 177 2.11 -12.57 -9.26
N GLN A 178 1.78 -13.36 -10.27
CA GLN A 178 2.37 -14.66 -10.56
C GLN A 178 2.91 -14.67 -12.00
N PRO A 179 4.01 -13.95 -12.27
CA PRO A 179 4.64 -14.04 -13.57
C PRO A 179 5.08 -15.50 -13.80
N PRO A 180 4.92 -16.03 -15.03
CA PRO A 180 5.41 -17.36 -15.34
C PRO A 180 6.90 -17.43 -15.03
N THR A 181 7.31 -18.45 -14.28
CA THR A 181 8.74 -18.71 -14.06
C THR A 181 9.38 -18.89 -15.43
N PRO A 182 10.42 -18.11 -15.79
CA PRO A 182 11.16 -18.38 -17.01
C PRO A 182 11.65 -19.84 -16.95
N PRO A 183 11.68 -20.57 -18.08
CA PRO A 183 12.26 -21.90 -18.10
C PRO A 183 13.66 -21.82 -17.48
N SER A 184 13.90 -22.57 -16.40
CA SER A 184 15.27 -22.78 -15.94
C SER A 184 16.05 -23.32 -17.13
N GLU A 185 17.12 -22.63 -17.52
CA GLU A 185 18.14 -23.23 -18.38
C GLU A 185 18.66 -24.47 -17.64
N GLU A 186 18.19 -25.64 -18.04
CA GLU A 186 18.70 -26.92 -17.61
C GLU A 186 20.15 -27.01 -18.10
N ILE A 187 21.09 -26.73 -17.20
CA ILE A 187 22.52 -26.92 -17.44
C ILE A 187 22.70 -28.43 -17.64
N THR A 188 22.62 -28.86 -18.89
CA THR A 188 22.80 -30.25 -19.30
C THR A 188 24.30 -30.52 -19.31
N ASP A 189 24.85 -30.83 -18.14
CA ASP A 189 26.19 -31.42 -18.06
C ASP A 189 26.16 -32.61 -17.08
N SER A 190 25.72 -33.74 -17.62
CA SER A 190 26.00 -35.06 -17.06
C SER A 190 26.43 -35.98 -18.22
N PRO A 191 27.46 -36.81 -18.01
CA PRO A 191 28.13 -37.52 -19.09
C PRO A 191 27.23 -38.59 -19.74
N PRO A 192 27.48 -38.96 -21.01
CA PRO A 192 26.60 -39.85 -21.76
C PRO A 192 26.60 -41.26 -21.18
N ILE A 193 25.44 -41.74 -20.73
CA ILE A 193 25.20 -43.18 -20.56
C ILE A 193 24.73 -43.71 -21.90
N GLU A 194 25.61 -44.46 -22.55
CA GLU A 194 25.36 -45.22 -23.77
C GLU A 194 24.27 -46.28 -23.51
N ASN A 195 23.13 -46.19 -24.20
CA ASN A 195 22.11 -47.23 -24.23
C ASN A 195 21.95 -47.77 -25.67
N PRO A 196 21.75 -49.09 -25.85
CA PRO A 196 21.75 -49.76 -27.16
C PRO A 196 20.48 -49.45 -27.97
N PRO A 197 20.47 -49.68 -29.30
CA PRO A 197 19.48 -49.10 -30.18
C PRO A 197 18.14 -49.83 -30.04
N SER A 198 17.04 -49.07 -29.97
CA SER A 198 15.69 -49.63 -30.11
C SER A 198 14.81 -48.65 -30.87
N ASP A 199 14.02 -49.24 -31.76
CA ASP A 199 13.42 -48.65 -32.95
C ASP A 199 12.42 -47.51 -32.70
N ASN A 200 12.56 -46.52 -33.57
CA ASN A 200 11.68 -45.43 -33.94
C ASN A 200 10.23 -45.84 -34.25
N ASN A 201 9.25 -45.29 -33.52
CA ASN A 201 7.93 -45.00 -34.07
C ASN A 201 7.20 -43.87 -33.31
N ASN A 202 6.73 -42.88 -34.07
CA ASN A 202 6.06 -41.65 -33.64
C ASN A 202 4.66 -41.89 -33.04
N THR A 203 4.31 -41.28 -31.90
CA THR A 203 2.87 -41.04 -31.54
C THR A 203 2.68 -39.85 -30.57
N PRO A 204 1.66 -38.97 -30.74
CA PRO A 204 1.41 -37.80 -29.89
C PRO A 204 0.81 -38.15 -28.51
N SER A 205 1.24 -37.42 -27.48
CA SER A 205 0.80 -37.55 -26.09
C SER A 205 -0.71 -37.27 -25.92
N THR A 206 -1.44 -38.25 -25.39
CA THR A 206 -2.88 -38.16 -25.09
C THR A 206 -3.09 -37.90 -23.60
N LEU A 207 -3.92 -36.89 -23.26
CA LEU A 207 -4.35 -36.57 -21.89
C LEU A 207 -4.97 -37.79 -21.17
N PRO A 208 -4.80 -37.95 -19.84
CA PRO A 208 -5.38 -39.06 -19.09
C PRO A 208 -6.91 -38.98 -19.05
N ARG A 209 -7.55 -40.06 -19.48
CA ARG A 209 -9.01 -40.23 -19.57
C ARG A 209 -9.63 -40.32 -18.17
N ARG A 210 -10.66 -39.50 -17.94
CA ARG A 210 -11.59 -39.57 -16.79
C ARG A 210 -12.19 -40.98 -16.67
N GLY A 211 -11.83 -41.74 -15.63
CA GLY A 211 -12.38 -43.08 -15.39
C GLY A 211 -11.67 -43.88 -14.31
N GLY A 212 -11.67 -43.40 -13.06
CA GLY A 212 -11.06 -44.08 -11.90
C GLY A 212 -12.07 -44.61 -10.88
N ALA A 213 -13.27 -45.04 -11.31
CA ALA A 213 -14.35 -45.44 -10.40
C ALA A 213 -14.63 -46.96 -10.35
N ASN A 214 -13.69 -47.81 -10.80
CA ASN A 214 -13.87 -49.27 -10.76
C ASN A 214 -13.18 -49.98 -9.57
N LEU A 215 -12.76 -49.23 -8.55
CA LEU A 215 -12.11 -49.78 -7.35
C LEU A 215 -13.08 -50.08 -6.19
N LEU A 216 -14.39 -50.17 -6.46
CA LEU A 216 -15.44 -50.47 -5.49
C LEU A 216 -16.45 -51.49 -6.04
N MET A 217 -15.99 -52.65 -6.50
CA MET A 217 -16.87 -53.80 -6.66
C MET A 217 -16.49 -54.86 -5.61
N PRO A 218 -17.48 -55.45 -4.91
CA PRO A 218 -17.29 -56.36 -3.78
C PRO A 218 -16.74 -57.73 -4.19
#